data_AF-A0A1L8CQG3-F1
#
_entry.id   AF-A0A1L8CQG3-F1
#
_cell.length_a   1.000
_cell.length_b   1.000
_cell.length_c   1.000
_cell.angle_alpha   90.00
_cell.angle_beta   90.00
_cell.angle_gamma   90.00
#
_symmetry.space_group_name_H-M   'P 1'
#
loop_
_entity.id
_entity.type
_entity.pdbx_description
1 polymer ?
#
loop_
_entity_poly.entity_id
_entity_poly.type
_entity_poly.pdbx_seq_one_letter_code
_entity_poly.pdbx_strand_id
1 'polypeptide(L)'
;MKYPKPIATSNEGWVIELIDAYQDAKAAIPFAEQAGKMMLESDLFHLAPVVCVKFRDMMGSEEYRTKARDAAIGSYIANQETGNRNLNDPVMAFSFCYIIAHYGLGLLNEEQCQNILLFVEMNLAKIKTAVAS
;
A
#
# COMPACT_ATOMS: atom_id res chain seq x y z
N MET A 1 1.11 17.46 -1.80
CA MET A 1 1.04 16.98 -0.39
C MET A 1 2.26 17.49 0.38
N LYS A 2 2.13 17.64 1.71
CA LYS A 2 3.26 17.95 2.60
C LYS A 2 3.85 16.65 3.16
N TYR A 3 5.17 16.51 3.12
CA TYR A 3 5.91 15.36 3.66
C TYR A 3 6.82 15.81 4.82
N PRO A 4 7.19 14.90 5.75
CA PRO A 4 6.65 13.55 5.90
C PRO A 4 5.20 13.58 6.41
N LYS A 5 4.41 12.58 6.02
CA LYS A 5 3.10 12.31 6.63
C LYS A 5 3.31 11.63 7.98
N PRO A 6 2.73 12.15 9.09
CA PRO A 6 2.77 11.49 10.38
C PRO A 6 2.19 10.08 10.31
N ILE A 7 2.69 9.16 11.14
CA ILE A 7 2.11 7.83 11.28
C ILE A 7 0.69 7.96 11.86
N ALA A 8 -0.30 7.36 11.20
CA ALA A 8 -1.65 7.33 11.73
C ALA A 8 -1.71 6.54 13.05
N THR A 9 -2.45 7.07 14.02
CA THR A 9 -2.57 6.50 15.37
C THR A 9 -3.91 5.77 15.58
N SER A 10 -4.74 5.66 14.55
CA SER A 10 -6.03 4.97 14.57
C SER A 10 -6.27 4.25 13.24
N ASN A 11 -7.15 3.24 13.26
CA ASN A 11 -7.51 2.49 12.07
C ASN A 11 -8.21 3.36 11.02
N GLU A 12 -9.04 4.30 11.44
CA GLU A 12 -9.67 5.29 10.54
C GLU A 12 -8.62 6.19 9.90
N GLY A 13 -7.62 6.61 10.68
CA GLY A 13 -6.48 7.38 10.16
C GLY A 13 -5.70 6.60 9.11
N TRP A 14 -5.50 5.30 9.32
CA TRP A 14 -4.88 4.42 8.33
C TRP A 14 -5.71 4.26 7.07
N VAL A 15 -7.04 4.16 7.19
CA VAL A 15 -7.94 4.13 6.01
C VAL A 15 -7.83 5.42 5.19
N ILE A 16 -7.82 6.58 5.84
CA ILE A 16 -7.63 7.87 5.15
C ILE A 16 -6.27 7.90 4.44
N GLU A 17 -5.21 7.47 5.12
CA GLU A 17 -3.88 7.44 4.52
C GLU A 17 -3.79 6.46 3.35
N LEU A 18 -4.45 5.30 3.44
CA LEU A 18 -4.51 4.30 2.37
C LEU A 18 -5.23 4.84 1.13
N ILE A 19 -6.33 5.56 1.30
CA ILE A 19 -7.04 6.22 0.18
C ILE A 19 -6.08 7.20 -0.52
N ASP A 20 -5.41 8.05 0.26
CA ASP A 20 -4.43 9.01 -0.27
C ASP A 20 -3.26 8.32 -0.99
N ALA A 21 -2.73 7.23 -0.41
CA ALA A 21 -1.63 6.46 -0.97
C ALA A 21 -2.04 5.73 -2.26
N TYR A 22 -3.25 5.18 -2.29
CA TYR A 22 -3.80 4.52 -3.46
C TYR A 22 -3.99 5.51 -4.62
N GLN A 23 -4.50 6.70 -4.33
CA GLN A 23 -4.65 7.76 -5.34
C GLN A 23 -3.29 8.27 -5.84
N ASP A 24 -2.29 8.39 -4.97
CA ASP A 24 -0.90 8.73 -5.37
C ASP A 24 -0.32 7.68 -6.32
N ALA A 25 -0.57 6.39 -6.06
CA ALA A 25 -0.17 5.29 -6.96
C ALA A 25 -0.95 5.31 -8.29
N LYS A 26 -2.27 5.50 -8.22
CA LYS A 26 -3.16 5.54 -9.40
C LYS A 26 -2.80 6.70 -10.34
N ALA A 27 -2.32 7.81 -9.80
CA ALA A 27 -1.81 8.93 -10.60
C ALA A 27 -0.60 8.54 -11.49
N ALA A 28 0.06 7.40 -11.27
CA ALA A 28 1.13 6.90 -12.14
C ALA A 28 0.61 6.25 -13.43
N ILE A 29 -0.65 5.81 -13.49
CA ILE A 29 -1.21 5.08 -14.64
C ILE A 29 -1.09 5.87 -15.95
N PRO A 30 -1.52 7.15 -16.04
CA PRO A 30 -1.43 7.91 -17.29
C PRO A 30 0.01 8.09 -17.79
N PHE A 31 0.99 8.14 -16.87
CA PHE A 31 2.40 8.25 -17.23
C PHE A 31 2.96 6.93 -17.76
N ALA A 32 2.51 5.79 -17.22
CA ALA A 32 2.88 4.47 -17.74
C ALA A 32 2.40 4.31 -19.19
N GLU A 33 1.15 4.71 -19.48
CA GLU A 33 0.58 4.69 -20.83
C GLU A 33 1.38 5.55 -21.81
N GLN A 34 1.74 6.78 -21.41
CA GLN A 34 2.59 7.68 -22.21
C GLN A 34 3.97 7.10 -22.49
N ALA A 35 4.51 6.29 -21.57
CA ALA A 35 5.77 5.58 -21.74
C ALA A 35 5.63 4.27 -22.54
N GLY A 36 4.45 4.00 -23.12
CA GLY A 36 4.17 2.79 -23.90
C GLY A 36 4.04 1.51 -23.06
N LYS A 37 3.77 1.65 -21.76
CA LYS A 37 3.57 0.53 -20.83
C LYS A 37 2.10 0.46 -20.41
N MET A 38 1.57 -0.75 -20.31
CA MET A 38 0.27 -0.97 -19.69
C MET A 38 0.43 -1.05 -18.17
N MET A 39 -0.44 -0.35 -17.45
CA MET A 39 -0.55 -0.43 -15.99
C MET A 39 -2.02 -0.39 -15.62
N LEU A 40 -2.49 -1.43 -14.93
CA LEU A 40 -3.85 -1.56 -14.45
C LEU A 40 -3.91 -1.30 -12.95
N GLU A 41 -5.12 -1.09 -12.41
CA GLU A 41 -5.31 -0.97 -10.96
C GLU A 41 -4.82 -2.21 -10.20
N SER A 42 -4.92 -3.39 -10.81
CA SER A 42 -4.39 -4.66 -10.29
C SER A 42 -2.86 -4.66 -10.15
N ASP A 43 -2.15 -3.74 -10.79
CA ASP A 43 -0.68 -3.65 -10.72
C ASP A 43 -0.22 -2.66 -9.64
N LEU A 44 -1.13 -1.85 -9.08
CA LEU A 44 -0.79 -0.77 -8.17
C LEU A 44 -0.16 -1.26 -6.87
N PHE A 45 -0.40 -2.51 -6.44
CA PHE A 45 0.24 -3.08 -5.25
C PHE A 45 1.77 -3.09 -5.36
N HIS A 46 2.33 -3.14 -6.58
CA HIS A 46 3.77 -2.99 -6.81
C HIS A 46 4.30 -1.59 -6.46
N LEU A 47 3.44 -0.57 -6.51
CA LEU A 47 3.78 0.81 -6.16
C LEU A 47 3.61 1.11 -4.66
N ALA A 48 2.84 0.31 -3.93
CA ALA A 48 2.58 0.54 -2.51
C ALA A 48 3.87 0.73 -1.66
N PRO A 49 4.96 -0.03 -1.84
CA PRO A 49 6.18 0.15 -1.05
C PRO A 49 6.88 1.49 -1.33
N VAL A 50 6.93 1.91 -2.60
CA VAL A 50 7.57 3.19 -2.95
C VAL A 50 6.72 4.38 -2.50
N VAL A 51 5.40 4.27 -2.55
CA VAL A 51 4.49 5.31 -2.00
C VAL A 51 4.65 5.41 -0.48
N CYS A 52 4.77 4.29 0.23
CA CYS A 52 5.07 4.27 1.67
C CYS A 52 6.36 5.04 1.98
N VAL A 53 7.47 4.71 1.30
CA VAL A 53 8.76 5.39 1.49
C VAL A 53 8.67 6.89 1.15
N LYS A 54 7.95 7.26 0.09
CA LYS A 54 7.66 8.65 -0.29
C LYS A 54 6.89 9.38 0.80
N PHE A 55 5.85 8.77 1.36
CA PHE A 55 5.03 9.38 2.40
C PHE A 55 5.81 9.63 3.69
N ARG A 56 6.85 8.83 3.96
CA ARG A 56 7.74 9.01 5.12
C ARG A 56 8.97 9.88 4.84
N ASP A 57 9.06 10.50 3.67
CA ASP A 57 10.20 11.32 3.24
C ASP A 57 11.55 10.55 3.28
N MET A 58 11.49 9.25 2.96
CA MET A 58 12.62 8.33 3.05
C MET A 58 13.21 7.98 1.68
N MET A 59 12.77 8.66 0.61
CA MET A 59 13.13 8.32 -0.78
C MET A 59 14.62 8.41 -1.08
N GLY A 60 15.41 9.16 -0.31
CA GLY A 60 16.85 9.24 -0.48
C GLY A 60 17.61 7.94 -0.14
N SER A 61 17.01 7.03 0.63
CA SER A 61 17.69 5.82 1.12
C SER A 61 17.33 4.58 0.28
N GLU A 62 18.33 3.97 -0.35
CA GLU A 62 18.17 2.70 -1.07
C GLU A 62 17.82 1.54 -0.12
N GLU A 63 18.39 1.56 1.08
CA GLU A 63 18.11 0.57 2.11
C GLU A 63 16.62 0.57 2.48
N TYR A 64 16.01 1.74 2.69
CA TYR A 64 14.58 1.84 3.00
C TYR A 64 13.70 1.41 1.84
N ARG A 65 14.05 1.79 0.60
CA ARG A 65 13.33 1.33 -0.60
C ARG A 65 13.37 -0.20 -0.72
N THR A 66 14.52 -0.81 -0.46
CA THR A 66 14.71 -2.26 -0.52
C THR A 66 13.95 -2.98 0.59
N LYS A 67 14.10 -2.56 1.84
CA LYS A 67 13.40 -3.14 2.99
C LYS A 67 11.88 -3.11 2.83
N ALA A 68 11.33 -1.96 2.45
CA ALA A 68 9.90 -1.79 2.22
C ALA A 68 9.39 -2.72 1.12
N ARG A 69 10.10 -2.78 -0.02
CA ARG A 69 9.72 -3.62 -1.17
C ARG A 69 9.80 -5.10 -0.84
N ASP A 70 10.93 -5.55 -0.29
CA ASP A 70 11.18 -6.97 -0.07
C ASP A 70 10.21 -7.55 0.96
N ALA A 71 9.89 -6.79 2.02
CA ALA A 71 8.85 -7.16 2.97
C ALA A 71 7.47 -7.25 2.29
N ALA A 72 7.04 -6.17 1.62
CA ALA A 72 5.70 -6.10 1.05
C ALA A 72 5.44 -7.16 -0.03
N ILE A 73 6.34 -7.25 -1.02
CA ILE A 73 6.19 -8.17 -2.15
C ILE A 73 6.42 -9.62 -1.72
N GLY A 74 7.41 -9.86 -0.84
CA GLY A 74 7.65 -11.18 -0.29
C GLY A 74 6.42 -11.72 0.47
N SER A 75 5.81 -10.90 1.33
CA SER A 75 4.60 -11.28 2.05
C SER A 75 3.39 -11.45 1.13
N TYR A 76 3.27 -10.64 0.08
CA TYR A 76 2.18 -10.75 -0.89
C TYR A 76 2.24 -12.10 -1.63
N ILE A 77 3.42 -12.47 -2.14
CA ILE A 77 3.64 -13.74 -2.84
C ILE A 77 3.32 -14.92 -1.89
N ALA A 78 3.84 -14.89 -0.66
CA ALA A 78 3.57 -15.94 0.32
C ALA A 78 2.07 -16.09 0.65
N ASN A 79 1.32 -14.97 0.71
CA ASN A 79 -0.13 -15.02 0.95
C ASN A 79 -0.92 -15.50 -0.28
N GLN A 80 -0.46 -15.17 -1.49
CA GLN A 80 -1.06 -15.70 -2.73
C GLN A 80 -0.87 -17.22 -2.84
N GLU A 81 0.32 -17.73 -2.51
CA GLU A 81 0.63 -19.17 -2.55
C GLU A 81 -0.20 -20.00 -1.55
N THR A 82 -0.58 -19.40 -0.41
CA THR A 82 -1.46 -20.02 0.59
C THR A 82 -2.95 -19.91 0.24
N GLY A 83 -3.29 -19.30 -0.91
CA GLY A 83 -4.65 -19.23 -1.43
C GLY A 83 -5.51 -18.12 -0.84
N ASN A 84 -4.90 -17.05 -0.31
CA ASN A 84 -5.63 -15.91 0.25
C ASN A 84 -6.36 -15.12 -0.85
N ARG A 85 -7.62 -15.48 -1.10
CA ARG A 85 -8.47 -14.89 -2.15
C ARG A 85 -8.75 -13.40 -1.96
N ASN A 86 -8.60 -12.86 -0.74
CA ASN A 86 -8.83 -11.44 -0.48
C ASN A 86 -7.84 -10.57 -1.25
N LEU A 87 -6.64 -11.07 -1.52
CA LEU A 87 -5.61 -10.36 -2.28
C LEU A 87 -5.85 -10.35 -3.80
N ASN A 88 -6.95 -10.95 -4.28
CA ASN A 88 -7.39 -10.79 -5.67
C ASN A 88 -8.08 -9.43 -5.89
N ASP A 89 -8.51 -8.76 -4.83
CA ASP A 89 -9.03 -7.39 -4.92
C ASP A 89 -7.86 -6.40 -4.99
N PRO A 90 -7.76 -5.54 -6.03
CA PRO A 90 -6.64 -4.61 -6.20
C PRO A 90 -6.44 -3.64 -5.02
N VAL A 91 -7.53 -3.16 -4.42
CA VAL A 91 -7.47 -2.22 -3.29
C VAL A 91 -6.99 -2.95 -2.03
N MET A 92 -7.43 -4.19 -1.82
CA MET A 92 -6.93 -5.00 -0.71
C MET A 92 -5.46 -5.40 -0.91
N ALA A 93 -5.05 -5.80 -2.11
CA ALA A 93 -3.66 -6.12 -2.44
C ALA A 93 -2.73 -4.93 -2.22
N PHE A 94 -3.15 -3.74 -2.67
CA PHE A 94 -2.43 -2.49 -2.42
C PHE A 94 -2.32 -2.20 -0.92
N SER A 95 -3.44 -2.26 -0.20
CA SER A 95 -3.48 -1.96 1.23
C SER A 95 -2.60 -2.92 2.03
N PHE A 96 -2.64 -4.21 1.70
CA PHE A 96 -1.74 -5.22 2.25
C PHE A 96 -0.28 -4.84 2.04
N CYS A 97 0.15 -4.60 0.79
CA CYS A 97 1.54 -4.25 0.50
C CYS A 97 1.96 -2.94 1.16
N TYR A 98 1.06 -1.96 1.25
CA TYR A 98 1.33 -0.67 1.89
C TYR A 98 1.58 -0.80 3.39
N ILE A 99 0.77 -1.58 4.10
CA ILE A 99 0.93 -1.84 5.54
C ILE A 99 2.16 -2.70 5.81
N ILE A 100 2.40 -3.75 5.02
CA ILE A 100 3.60 -4.57 5.19
C ILE A 100 4.88 -3.80 4.86
N ALA A 101 4.86 -2.84 3.95
CA ALA A 101 6.00 -1.94 3.74
C ALA A 101 6.36 -1.17 5.02
N HIS A 102 5.37 -0.72 5.80
CA HIS A 102 5.61 -0.08 7.11
C HIS A 102 6.21 -1.05 8.13
N TYR A 103 5.76 -2.30 8.13
CA TYR A 103 6.36 -3.36 8.94
C TYR A 103 7.84 -3.58 8.57
N GLY A 104 8.15 -3.69 7.26
CA GLY A 104 9.51 -3.84 6.77
C GLY A 104 10.44 -2.67 7.12
N LEU A 105 9.89 -1.47 7.30
CA LEU A 105 10.62 -0.29 7.78
C LEU A 105 10.72 -0.20 9.31
N GLY A 106 10.11 -1.14 10.07
CA GLY A 106 10.06 -1.11 11.52
C GLY A 106 9.16 -0.01 12.10
N LEU A 107 8.25 0.54 11.29
CA LEU A 107 7.31 1.59 11.70
C LEU A 107 6.02 1.03 12.31
N LEU A 108 5.69 -0.21 11.98
CA LEU A 108 4.60 -0.97 12.56
C LEU A 108 5.12 -2.32 13.04
N ASN A 109 4.50 -2.85 14.09
CA ASN A 109 4.67 -4.24 14.50
C ASN A 109 3.58 -5.15 13.90
N GLU A 110 3.70 -6.46 14.13
CA GLU A 110 2.78 -7.46 13.58
C GLU A 110 1.33 -7.26 14.04
N GLU A 111 1.10 -7.03 15.33
CA GLU A 111 -0.23 -6.82 15.91
C GLU A 111 -0.93 -5.60 15.29
N GLN A 112 -0.20 -4.50 15.13
CA GLN A 112 -0.71 -3.29 14.47
C GLN A 112 -1.09 -3.59 13.02
N CYS A 113 -0.25 -4.32 12.28
CA CYS A 113 -0.53 -4.67 10.90
C CYS A 113 -1.80 -5.52 10.78
N GLN A 114 -1.95 -6.53 11.63
CA GLN A 114 -3.15 -7.39 11.64
C GLN A 114 -4.41 -6.57 11.96
N ASN A 115 -4.36 -5.71 12.98
CA ASN A 115 -5.50 -4.87 13.36
C ASN A 115 -5.91 -3.90 12.25
N ILE A 116 -4.94 -3.26 11.58
CA ILE A 116 -5.22 -2.33 10.48
C ILE A 116 -5.81 -3.10 9.29
N LEU A 117 -5.19 -4.22 8.89
CA LEU A 117 -5.64 -4.98 7.72
C LEU A 117 -7.02 -5.62 7.92
N LEU A 118 -7.33 -6.11 9.12
CA LEU A 118 -8.66 -6.58 9.46
C LEU A 118 -9.69 -5.45 9.34
N PHE A 119 -9.36 -4.25 9.84
CA PHE A 119 -10.24 -3.10 9.74
C PHE A 119 -10.46 -2.64 8.28
N VAL A 120 -9.41 -2.68 7.46
CA VAL A 120 -9.49 -2.41 6.02
C VAL A 120 -10.40 -3.42 5.33
N GLU A 121 -10.22 -4.72 5.60
CA GLU A 121 -11.06 -5.78 5.04
C GLU A 121 -12.54 -5.57 5.39
N MET A 122 -12.85 -5.30 6.65
CA MET A 122 -14.22 -5.02 7.11
C MET A 122 -14.85 -3.77 6.48
N ASN A 123 -14.04 -2.82 6.01
CA ASN A 123 -14.49 -1.58 5.40
C ASN A 123 -14.20 -1.49 3.89
N LEU A 124 -13.75 -2.57 3.26
CA LEU A 124 -13.20 -2.58 1.90
C LEU A 124 -14.16 -1.97 0.88
N ALA A 125 -15.46 -2.29 0.97
CA ALA A 125 -16.47 -1.73 0.08
C ALA A 125 -16.52 -0.20 0.11
N LYS A 126 -16.44 0.42 1.30
CA LYS A 126 -16.44 1.87 1.47
C LYS A 126 -15.16 2.50 0.92
N ILE A 127 -14.01 1.85 1.16
CA ILE A 127 -12.71 2.30 0.67
C ILE A 127 -12.71 2.30 -0.86
N LYS A 128 -13.20 1.22 -1.48
CA LYS A 128 -13.34 1.09 -2.93
C LYS A 128 -14.19 2.22 -3.53
N THR A 129 -15.31 2.55 -2.90
CA THR A 129 -16.13 3.70 -3.34
C THR A 129 -15.35 5.02 -3.26
N ALA A 130 -14.56 5.23 -2.20
CA ALA A 130 -13.77 6.44 -2.02
C ALA A 130 -12.58 6.57 -2.99
N VAL A 131 -12.01 5.46 -3.48
CA VAL A 131 -10.90 5.50 -4.46
C VAL A 131 -11.34 5.40 -5.93
N ALA A 132 -12.61 5.09 -6.15
CA ALA A 132 -13.23 5.08 -7.49
C ALA A 132 -13.67 6.48 -7.95
N SER A 133 -13.78 7.43 -7.01
CA SER A 133 -14.12 8.84 -7.27
C SER A 133 -12.88 9.64 -7.69
#